data_AF-L8FVG8-F1
#
_entry.id   AF-L8FVG8-F1
#
_cell.length_a   1.000
_cell.length_b   1.000
_cell.length_c   1.000
_cell.angle_alpha   90.00
_cell.angle_beta   90.00
_cell.angle_gamma   90.00
#
_symmetry.space_group_name_H-M   'P 1'
#
loop_
_entity.id
_entity.type
_entity.pdbx_description
1 polymer ?
#
loop_
_entity_poly.entity_id
_entity_poly.type
_entity_poly.pdbx_seq_one_letter_code
_entity_poly.pdbx_strand_id
1 'polypeptide(L)'
;MVKYIIAKYNADKSKVFMTGRSSGSMMTNVMAAAYPEIFVAGAQGKIIKTGAEWAAIARDMYPGYTGAYPRMQFWHGTVHGILNYQNLHQEVKQWTTVWGVADVQPVTSTDSPEAGYTRVNYGDKVESVSADNIGHDIPVNEEESLKRFGI
;
A
#
# COMPACT_ATOMS: atom_id res chain seq x y z
N MET A 1 -17.00 1.64 10.66
CA MET A 1 -17.31 3.03 10.23
C MET A 1 -17.78 3.10 8.78
N VAL A 2 -16.99 2.61 7.82
CA VAL A 2 -17.29 2.66 6.37
C VAL A 2 -18.68 2.13 6.03
N LYS A 3 -19.07 0.96 6.57
CA LYS A 3 -20.41 0.37 6.38
C LYS A 3 -21.57 1.28 6.79
N TYR A 4 -21.40 2.10 7.83
CA TYR A 4 -22.40 3.08 8.25
C TYR A 4 -22.55 4.22 7.24
N ILE A 5 -21.44 4.77 6.72
CA ILE A 5 -21.48 5.84 5.71
C ILE A 5 -22.17 5.34 4.43
N ILE A 6 -21.81 4.14 3.96
CA ILE A 6 -22.45 3.50 2.81
C ILE A 6 -23.97 3.37 3.01
N ALA A 7 -24.42 2.87 4.16
CA ALA A 7 -25.84 2.70 4.46
C ALA A 7 -26.58 4.04 4.68
N LYS A 8 -25.91 5.03 5.25
CA LYS A 8 -26.52 6.33 5.63
C LYS A 8 -26.63 7.31 4.47
N TYR A 9 -25.67 7.29 3.54
CA TYR A 9 -25.57 8.23 2.43
C TYR A 9 -25.71 7.59 1.04
N ASN A 10 -26.03 6.29 0.98
CA ASN A 10 -26.10 5.50 -0.25
C ASN A 10 -24.82 5.61 -1.12
N ALA A 11 -23.65 5.66 -0.45
CA ALA A 11 -22.37 5.82 -1.13
C ALA A 11 -22.02 4.60 -2.00
N ASP A 12 -21.39 4.86 -3.14
CA ASP A 12 -21.00 3.84 -4.12
C ASP A 12 -19.96 2.88 -3.52
N LYS A 13 -20.38 1.63 -3.29
CA LYS A 13 -19.54 0.56 -2.74
C LYS A 13 -18.34 0.19 -3.63
N SER A 14 -18.38 0.55 -4.91
CA SER A 14 -17.26 0.32 -5.84
C SER A 14 -16.18 1.41 -5.79
N LYS A 15 -16.46 2.54 -5.11
CA LYS A 15 -15.59 3.72 -5.03
C LYS A 15 -15.20 4.06 -3.58
N VAL A 16 -14.77 3.04 -2.85
CA VAL A 16 -14.30 3.18 -1.47
C VAL A 16 -12.78 3.07 -1.46
N PHE A 17 -12.11 4.15 -1.08
CA PHE A 17 -10.65 4.28 -1.09
C PHE A 17 -10.10 4.55 0.31
N MET A 18 -8.85 4.22 0.54
CA MET A 18 -8.13 4.48 1.79
C MET A 18 -6.72 4.96 1.48
N THR A 19 -6.27 6.00 2.19
CA THR A 19 -4.90 6.50 2.17
C THR A 19 -4.48 6.86 3.59
N GLY A 20 -3.19 6.92 3.84
CA GLY A 20 -2.61 7.17 5.15
C GLY A 20 -1.13 7.48 5.06
N ARG A 21 -0.63 8.27 6.02
CA ARG A 21 0.74 8.80 6.07
C ARG A 21 1.35 8.51 7.46
N SER A 22 2.67 8.29 7.54
CA SER A 22 3.35 7.87 8.79
C SER A 22 2.76 6.58 9.40
N SER A 23 2.43 6.55 10.69
CA SER A 23 1.66 5.47 11.30
C SER A 23 0.34 5.17 10.57
N GLY A 24 -0.21 6.14 9.84
CA GLY A 24 -1.33 6.00 8.92
C GLY A 24 -1.07 5.08 7.72
N SER A 25 0.14 5.02 7.16
CA SER A 25 0.44 4.10 6.03
C SER A 25 0.63 2.66 6.51
N MET A 26 1.24 2.48 7.69
CA MET A 26 1.25 1.20 8.40
C MET A 26 -0.17 0.72 8.66
N MET A 27 -1.01 1.61 9.18
CA MET A 27 -2.46 1.42 9.32
C MET A 27 -3.13 1.04 7.99
N THR A 28 -2.85 1.71 6.87
CA THR A 28 -3.43 1.35 5.54
C THR A 28 -3.04 -0.06 5.11
N ASN A 29 -1.76 -0.45 5.23
CA ASN A 29 -1.30 -1.82 4.93
C ASN A 29 -2.02 -2.86 5.79
N VAL A 30 -2.14 -2.55 7.07
CA VAL A 30 -2.80 -3.40 8.06
C VAL A 30 -4.32 -3.46 7.85
N MET A 31 -4.98 -2.44 7.28
CA MET A 31 -6.41 -2.52 6.94
C MET A 31 -6.68 -3.27 5.64
N ALA A 32 -5.79 -3.13 4.67
CA ALA A 32 -5.87 -3.93 3.46
C ALA A 32 -5.80 -5.45 3.79
N ALA A 33 -5.20 -5.81 4.93
CA ALA A 33 -5.03 -7.17 5.42
C ALA A 33 -5.96 -7.56 6.61
N ALA A 34 -5.71 -7.06 7.83
CA ALA A 34 -6.38 -7.44 9.09
C ALA A 34 -7.88 -7.20 9.11
N TYR A 35 -8.31 -6.07 8.56
CA TYR A 35 -9.70 -5.66 8.56
C TYR A 35 -9.88 -4.54 7.56
N PRO A 36 -10.86 -4.59 6.64
CA PRO A 36 -11.33 -3.37 6.00
C PRO A 36 -11.94 -2.30 6.98
N GLU A 37 -11.90 -2.47 8.33
CA GLU A 37 -12.26 -1.40 9.31
C GLU A 37 -11.61 -1.34 10.74
N ILE A 38 -10.63 -2.18 11.21
CA ILE A 38 -10.17 -2.20 12.65
C ILE A 38 -8.68 -2.58 13.06
N PHE A 39 -7.65 -2.54 12.21
CA PHE A 39 -6.17 -2.55 12.52
C PHE A 39 -5.46 -3.48 13.58
N VAL A 40 -4.31 -4.10 13.23
CA VAL A 40 -3.18 -4.48 14.16
C VAL A 40 -1.74 -4.22 13.62
N ALA A 41 -0.97 -3.42 14.36
CA ALA A 41 0.52 -3.30 14.42
C ALA A 41 1.33 -2.43 13.40
N GLY A 42 2.22 -1.61 13.97
CA GLY A 42 3.33 -0.93 13.28
C GLY A 42 4.58 -0.86 14.18
N ALA A 43 5.77 -1.01 13.59
CA ALA A 43 7.08 -0.94 14.27
C ALA A 43 8.16 -0.56 13.24
N GLN A 44 9.38 -0.18 13.68
CA GLN A 44 10.48 0.44 12.89
C GLN A 44 10.88 -0.20 11.52
N GLY A 45 10.34 -1.37 11.16
CA GLY A 45 10.42 -1.86 9.78
C GLY A 45 11.64 -2.71 9.44
N LYS A 46 12.16 -3.44 10.42
CA LYS A 46 13.34 -4.31 10.29
C LYS A 46 13.00 -5.78 10.09
N ILE A 47 11.72 -6.14 10.07
CA ILE A 47 11.26 -7.51 9.84
C ILE A 47 11.39 -7.81 8.35
N ILE A 48 12.11 -8.89 8.02
CA ILE A 48 12.23 -9.38 6.64
C ILE A 48 11.62 -10.76 6.58
N LYS A 49 10.69 -10.96 5.65
CA LYS A 49 10.04 -12.25 5.37
C LYS A 49 10.00 -12.53 3.88
N THR A 50 9.77 -13.78 3.53
CA THR A 50 9.38 -14.18 2.17
C THR A 50 8.02 -13.59 1.80
N GLY A 51 7.74 -13.48 0.51
CA GLY A 51 6.41 -13.06 0.03
C GLY A 51 5.29 -14.01 0.51
N ALA A 52 5.59 -15.32 0.57
CA ALA A 52 4.66 -16.35 1.02
C ALA A 52 4.28 -16.19 2.50
N GLU A 53 5.24 -15.95 3.39
CA GLU A 53 4.96 -15.66 4.81
C GLU A 53 4.15 -14.37 4.98
N TRP A 54 4.48 -13.30 4.25
CA TRP A 54 3.73 -12.05 4.31
C TRP A 54 2.30 -12.22 3.79
N ALA A 55 2.11 -12.97 2.70
CA ALA A 55 0.78 -13.27 2.16
C ALA A 55 -0.02 -14.24 3.03
N ALA A 56 0.63 -15.13 3.78
CA ALA A 56 -0.02 -15.95 4.82
C ALA A 56 -0.55 -15.06 5.94
N ILE A 57 0.32 -14.22 6.54
CA ILE A 57 -0.09 -13.22 7.56
C ILE A 57 -1.26 -12.36 7.06
N ALA A 58 -1.22 -11.90 5.81
CA ALA A 58 -2.28 -11.08 5.22
C ALA A 58 -3.62 -11.80 5.01
N ARG A 59 -3.61 -13.14 4.83
CA ARG A 59 -4.82 -13.98 4.66
C ARG A 59 -5.36 -14.48 6.00
N ASP A 60 -4.47 -14.88 6.92
CA ASP A 60 -4.79 -15.29 8.30
C ASP A 60 -5.41 -14.14 9.10
N MET A 61 -5.16 -12.91 8.64
CA MET A 61 -5.76 -11.67 9.09
C MET A 61 -7.29 -11.57 8.82
N TYR A 62 -7.82 -12.22 7.77
CA TYR A 62 -9.27 -12.44 7.61
C TYR A 62 -9.55 -13.86 7.04
N PRO A 63 -9.54 -14.89 7.91
CA PRO A 63 -9.73 -16.28 7.50
C PRO A 63 -11.08 -16.51 6.81
N GLY A 64 -11.05 -17.14 5.64
CA GLY A 64 -12.24 -17.42 4.84
C GLY A 64 -12.67 -16.30 3.87
N TYR A 65 -11.94 -15.19 3.80
CA TYR A 65 -12.19 -14.18 2.77
C TYR A 65 -11.83 -14.69 1.37
N THR A 66 -12.81 -14.72 0.46
CA THR A 66 -12.68 -15.18 -0.94
C THR A 66 -12.87 -14.07 -1.97
N GLY A 67 -13.00 -12.81 -1.52
CA GLY A 67 -13.14 -11.65 -2.41
C GLY A 67 -11.81 -11.15 -2.96
N ALA A 68 -11.87 -10.12 -3.80
CA ALA A 68 -10.68 -9.44 -4.33
C ALA A 68 -10.14 -8.41 -3.33
N TYR A 69 -8.83 -8.44 -3.09
CA TYR A 69 -8.12 -7.40 -2.36
C TYR A 69 -8.16 -6.06 -3.10
N PRO A 70 -7.87 -4.92 -2.44
CA PRO A 70 -7.69 -3.64 -3.11
C PRO A 70 -6.41 -3.60 -3.96
N ARG A 71 -6.40 -2.76 -4.99
CA ARG A 71 -5.14 -2.35 -5.64
C ARG A 71 -4.33 -1.51 -4.65
N MET A 72 -3.02 -1.70 -4.63
CA MET A 72 -2.14 -1.03 -3.68
C MET A 72 -1.27 0.02 -4.37
N GLN A 73 -0.92 1.07 -3.62
CA GLN A 73 0.07 2.08 -3.97
C GLN A 73 0.85 2.44 -2.69
N PHE A 74 2.18 2.43 -2.76
CA PHE A 74 3.06 2.75 -1.64
C PHE A 74 3.97 3.93 -1.98
N TRP A 75 4.24 4.80 -1.01
CA TRP A 75 5.14 5.94 -1.16
C TRP A 75 6.16 5.94 -0.02
N HIS A 76 7.47 5.92 -0.32
CA HIS A 76 8.52 5.86 0.72
C HIS A 76 9.79 6.64 0.36
N GLY A 77 10.29 7.48 1.28
CA GLY A 77 11.52 8.25 1.08
C GLY A 77 12.79 7.40 1.26
N THR A 78 13.82 7.58 0.43
CA THR A 78 15.01 6.70 0.46
C THR A 78 15.86 6.87 1.74
N VAL A 79 15.83 8.05 2.37
CA VAL A 79 16.60 8.38 3.59
C VAL A 79 15.71 8.50 4.84
N HIS A 80 14.60 7.77 4.84
CA HIS A 80 13.54 7.92 5.83
C HIS A 80 13.90 7.35 7.22
N GLY A 81 14.36 8.23 8.13
CA GLY A 81 14.93 7.86 9.43
C GLY A 81 14.00 7.26 10.50
N ILE A 82 12.67 7.28 10.32
CA ILE A 82 11.70 6.76 11.31
C ILE A 82 11.15 5.39 10.89
N LEU A 83 10.60 5.30 9.68
CA LEU A 83 10.20 4.06 9.01
C LEU A 83 11.27 3.68 7.99
N ASN A 84 12.00 2.59 8.22
CA ASN A 84 13.10 2.21 7.33
C ASN A 84 12.61 1.97 5.88
N TYR A 85 13.39 2.36 4.87
CA TYR A 85 13.06 2.15 3.45
C TYR A 85 12.84 0.67 3.08
N GLN A 86 13.45 -0.26 3.84
CA GLN A 86 13.20 -1.71 3.74
C GLN A 86 11.72 -2.11 3.88
N ASN A 87 10.88 -1.26 4.52
CA ASN A 87 9.43 -1.45 4.56
C ASN A 87 8.81 -1.48 3.17
N LEU A 88 9.16 -0.53 2.28
CA LEU A 88 8.63 -0.48 0.92
C LEU A 88 8.85 -1.81 0.20
N HIS A 89 10.04 -2.41 0.38
CA HIS A 89 10.36 -3.72 -0.16
C HIS A 89 9.60 -4.88 0.52
N GLN A 90 9.20 -4.77 1.79
CA GLN A 90 8.33 -5.77 2.42
C GLN A 90 6.88 -5.64 1.93
N GLU A 91 6.36 -4.42 1.86
CA GLU A 91 5.00 -4.10 1.42
C GLU A 91 4.79 -4.53 -0.04
N VAL A 92 5.72 -4.18 -0.93
CA VAL A 92 5.72 -4.67 -2.32
C VAL A 92 5.72 -6.19 -2.36
N LYS A 93 6.63 -6.90 -1.65
CA LYS A 93 6.66 -8.37 -1.63
C LYS A 93 5.38 -9.00 -1.10
N GLN A 94 4.79 -8.43 -0.04
CA GLN A 94 3.52 -8.87 0.52
C GLN A 94 2.44 -8.80 -0.56
N TRP A 95 2.24 -7.61 -1.13
CA TRP A 95 1.09 -7.36 -1.99
C TRP A 95 1.22 -7.94 -3.39
N THR A 96 2.43 -8.03 -3.95
CA THR A 96 2.63 -8.77 -5.21
C THR A 96 2.38 -10.26 -5.01
N THR A 97 2.70 -10.84 -3.84
CA THR A 97 2.40 -12.24 -3.54
C THR A 97 0.93 -12.49 -3.21
N VAL A 98 0.26 -11.56 -2.54
CA VAL A 98 -1.21 -11.63 -2.30
C VAL A 98 -1.96 -11.59 -3.64
N TRP A 99 -1.54 -10.72 -4.57
CA TRP A 99 -2.13 -10.58 -5.90
C TRP A 99 -1.68 -11.61 -6.94
N GLY A 100 -0.68 -12.44 -6.66
CA GLY A 100 -0.13 -13.40 -7.63
C GLY A 100 0.65 -12.75 -8.78
N VAL A 101 1.20 -11.55 -8.58
CA VAL A 101 1.97 -10.78 -9.57
C VAL A 101 3.46 -10.65 -9.21
N ALA A 102 3.96 -11.50 -8.29
CA ALA A 102 5.36 -11.47 -7.85
C ALA A 102 6.38 -11.75 -8.97
N ASP A 103 6.02 -12.59 -9.94
CA ASP A 103 6.86 -12.95 -11.09
C ASP A 103 6.64 -12.04 -12.32
N VAL A 104 5.72 -11.07 -12.22
CA VAL A 104 5.47 -10.10 -13.30
C VAL A 104 6.66 -9.14 -13.37
N GLN A 105 7.27 -9.04 -14.56
CA GLN A 105 8.37 -8.10 -14.79
C GLN A 105 7.90 -6.66 -14.53
N PRO A 106 8.53 -5.93 -13.58
CA PRO A 106 8.06 -4.61 -13.20
C PRO A 106 8.40 -3.55 -14.25
N VAL A 107 7.48 -2.61 -14.45
CA VAL A 107 7.72 -1.42 -15.28
C VAL A 107 8.20 -0.29 -14.37
N THR A 108 9.43 0.18 -14.60
CA THR A 108 10.05 1.28 -13.84
C THR A 108 10.01 2.57 -14.63
N SER A 109 9.70 3.69 -13.97
CA SER A 109 9.73 5.04 -14.52
C SER A 109 10.45 5.97 -13.54
N THR A 110 11.55 6.57 -13.98
CA THR A 110 12.28 7.61 -13.23
C THR A 110 11.65 8.98 -13.44
N ASP A 111 11.93 9.92 -12.54
CA ASP A 111 11.40 11.28 -12.51
C ASP A 111 9.86 11.33 -12.63
N SER A 112 9.20 10.39 -11.95
CA SER A 112 7.74 10.20 -11.98
C SER A 112 7.18 10.02 -10.58
N PRO A 113 6.25 10.88 -10.12
CA PRO A 113 5.57 11.95 -10.86
C PRO A 113 6.41 13.21 -11.12
N GLU A 114 7.51 13.39 -10.40
CA GLU A 114 8.38 14.56 -10.47
C GLU A 114 9.86 14.17 -10.31
N ALA A 115 10.76 15.12 -10.55
CA ALA A 115 12.20 14.88 -10.52
C ALA A 115 12.67 14.27 -9.18
N GLY A 116 13.51 13.22 -9.26
CA GLY A 116 13.98 12.48 -8.08
C GLY A 116 13.02 11.42 -7.53
N TYR A 117 11.87 11.19 -8.16
CA TYR A 117 10.96 10.09 -7.80
C TYR A 117 11.10 8.91 -8.76
N THR A 118 11.11 7.68 -8.23
CA THR A 118 11.09 6.44 -9.03
C THR A 118 9.78 5.69 -8.77
N ARG A 119 8.99 5.52 -9.82
CA ARG A 119 7.76 4.72 -9.82
C ARG A 119 8.04 3.33 -10.37
N VAL A 120 7.47 2.31 -9.74
CA VAL A 120 7.54 0.91 -10.19
C VAL A 120 6.14 0.30 -10.15
N ASN A 121 5.70 -0.27 -11.27
CA ASN A 121 4.41 -0.92 -11.44
C ASN A 121 4.57 -2.44 -11.62
N TYR A 122 3.85 -3.21 -10.80
CA TYR A 122 3.80 -4.67 -10.83
C TYR A 122 2.43 -5.11 -11.35
N GLY A 123 2.31 -5.19 -12.67
CA GLY A 123 1.02 -5.30 -13.36
C GLY A 123 0.14 -4.07 -13.09
N ASP A 124 -1.18 -4.26 -13.02
CA ASP A 124 -2.13 -3.19 -12.65
C ASP A 124 -2.38 -3.10 -11.13
N LYS A 125 -1.94 -4.10 -10.36
CA LYS A 125 -2.37 -4.35 -8.97
C LYS A 125 -1.56 -3.61 -7.91
N VAL A 126 -0.24 -3.53 -8.06
CA VAL A 126 0.66 -2.96 -7.04
C VAL A 126 1.57 -1.93 -7.69
N GLU A 127 1.62 -0.74 -7.09
CA GLU A 127 2.51 0.35 -7.48
C GLU A 127 3.35 0.76 -6.25
N SER A 128 4.61 1.11 -6.47
CA SER A 128 5.48 1.72 -5.45
C SER A 128 6.16 2.94 -6.02
N VAL A 129 6.18 4.02 -5.26
CA VAL A 129 6.89 5.26 -5.57
C VAL A 129 7.92 5.50 -4.48
N SER A 130 9.19 5.64 -4.85
CA SER A 130 10.24 6.08 -3.93
C SER A 130 10.67 7.52 -4.26
N ALA A 131 10.95 8.31 -3.22
CA ALA A 131 11.39 9.70 -3.37
C ALA A 131 12.84 9.82 -2.87
N ASP A 132 13.76 10.17 -3.76
CA ASP A 132 15.18 10.19 -3.44
C ASP A 132 15.57 11.35 -2.52
N ASN A 133 16.45 11.07 -1.57
CA ASN A 133 16.88 11.99 -0.51
C ASN A 133 15.76 12.62 0.35
N ILE A 134 14.53 12.08 0.29
CA ILE A 134 13.42 12.48 1.16
C ILE A 134 13.39 11.64 2.45
N GLY A 135 13.23 12.33 3.59
CA GLY A 135 13.15 11.75 4.93
C GLY A 135 11.72 11.41 5.39
N HIS A 136 11.47 11.45 6.70
CA HIS A 136 10.11 11.51 7.22
C HIS A 136 9.59 12.96 7.06
N ASP A 137 8.60 13.26 6.23
CA ASP A 137 7.63 12.34 5.61
C ASP A 137 7.13 12.89 4.27
N ILE A 138 6.85 11.99 3.31
CA ILE A 138 6.62 12.35 1.89
C ILE A 138 5.41 13.27 1.74
N PRO A 139 5.54 14.42 1.04
CA PRO A 139 4.41 15.29 0.70
C PRO A 139 3.24 14.52 0.12
N VAL A 140 2.02 14.85 0.56
CA VAL A 140 0.82 14.21 0.00
C VAL A 140 0.65 14.68 -1.44
N ASN A 141 0.77 13.76 -2.40
CA ASN A 141 0.48 14.03 -3.80
C ASN A 141 -0.98 13.64 -4.09
N GLU A 142 -1.88 14.61 -3.89
CA GLU A 142 -3.33 14.42 -4.03
C GLU A 142 -3.71 14.04 -5.46
N GLU A 143 -3.13 14.69 -6.47
CA GLU A 143 -3.40 14.42 -7.88
C GLU A 143 -3.06 12.96 -8.26
N GLU A 144 -1.91 12.45 -7.83
CA GLU A 144 -1.52 11.06 -8.06
C GLU A 144 -2.37 10.05 -7.26
N SER A 145 -2.87 10.45 -6.09
CA SER A 145 -3.81 9.64 -5.31
C SER A 145 -5.16 9.51 -6.03
N LEU A 146 -5.71 10.62 -6.54
CA LEU A 146 -6.95 10.67 -7.31
C LEU A 146 -6.84 9.86 -8.62
N LYS A 147 -5.75 10.06 -9.38
CA LYS A 147 -5.42 9.24 -10.56
C LYS A 147 -5.40 7.74 -10.26
N ARG A 148 -4.83 7.33 -9.12
CA ARG A 148 -4.80 5.91 -8.70
C ARG A 148 -6.18 5.37 -8.30
N PHE A 149 -7.03 6.22 -7.75
CA PHE A 149 -8.44 5.91 -7.43
C PHE A 149 -9.33 5.89 -8.68
N GLY A 150 -8.91 6.54 -9.78
CA GLY A 150 -9.66 6.60 -11.04
C GLY A 150 -10.80 7.60 -11.02
N ILE A 151 -10.57 8.73 -10.33
CA ILE A 151 -11.47 9.88 -10.19
C ILE A 151 -10.72 11.18 -10.49
#